data_AF-A0A1N6LD93-F1
#
_entry.id   AF-A0A1N6LD93-F1
#
_cell.length_a   1.000
_cell.length_b   1.000
_cell.length_c   1.000
_cell.angle_alpha   90.00
_cell.angle_beta   90.00
_cell.angle_gamma   90.00
#
_symmetry.space_group_name_H-M   'P 1'
#
loop_
_entity.id
_entity.type
_entity.pdbx_description
1 polymer ?
#
loop_
_entity_poly.entity_id
_entity_poly.type
_entity_poly.pdbx_seq_one_letter_code
_entity_poly.pdbx_strand_id
1 'polypeptide(L)'
;MKRTIAIITTVVIVLGLLFAWRGMLTIEILGTLAFGWLTYSARVLPRVTIGWDGAATGVICLILFMIGLHLTLRWFSGEVQKARGATVEGHRPWSLWWTTSLVALIVMMFIVGLSATGVVHQAGWLIASRRSLLEVKPRLQDDWGTSADYLRLTGMGLIMLVDDDRESVLAGEPRPNAERIQSWMTVLLSGTNFTLGGPLHVERPWNDPQNSAYFKGVVPYYLNPEIRAFRSAEGYALSHYAGNVHVLSNDRALRSIARENAANTIIAGEIAEGFKPWGDPANLRDPGAWCEPGPGRVRRAVRIGRELLVHGWIGPVPFGHDTPFSAPTIERADTGLVKMASKR
;
A
#
# COMPACT_ATOMS: atom_id res chain seq x y z
N MET A 1 -61.23 -10.46 -14.34
CA MET A 1 -60.66 -11.77 -13.90
C MET A 1 -59.29 -12.08 -14.51
N LYS A 2 -59.12 -12.21 -15.84
CA LYS A 2 -57.81 -12.59 -16.44
C LYS A 2 -56.65 -11.66 -16.06
N ARG A 3 -56.85 -10.34 -16.05
CA ARG A 3 -55.82 -9.36 -15.62
C ARG A 3 -55.44 -9.50 -14.14
N THR A 4 -56.43 -9.74 -13.27
CA THR A 4 -56.21 -9.90 -11.83
C THR A 4 -55.40 -11.16 -11.53
N ILE A 5 -55.71 -12.28 -12.20
CA ILE A 5 -54.95 -13.52 -12.10
C ILE A 5 -53.51 -13.32 -12.59
N ALA A 6 -53.32 -12.66 -13.74
CA ALA A 6 -51.99 -12.39 -14.27
C ALA A 6 -51.13 -11.53 -13.32
N ILE A 7 -51.71 -10.51 -12.67
CA ILE A 7 -51.01 -9.67 -11.70
C ILE A 7 -50.60 -10.50 -10.47
N ILE A 8 -51.52 -11.28 -9.90
CA ILE A 8 -51.24 -12.12 -8.72
C ILE A 8 -50.13 -13.13 -9.03
N THR A 9 -50.20 -13.82 -10.18
CA THR A 9 -49.17 -14.77 -10.60
C THR A 9 -47.81 -14.08 -10.75
N THR A 10 -47.76 -12.89 -11.34
CA THR A 10 -46.51 -12.12 -11.50
C THR A 10 -45.91 -11.73 -10.15
N VAL A 11 -46.73 -11.24 -9.22
CA VAL A 11 -46.28 -10.85 -7.86
C VAL A 11 -45.71 -12.05 -7.11
N VAL A 12 -46.38 -13.21 -7.17
CA VAL A 12 -45.91 -14.44 -6.50
C VAL A 12 -44.56 -14.90 -7.08
N ILE A 13 -44.39 -14.85 -8.40
CA ILE A 13 -43.12 -15.22 -9.05
C ILE A 13 -41.99 -14.27 -8.62
N VAL A 14 -42.23 -12.96 -8.61
CA VAL A 14 -41.23 -11.96 -8.20
C VAL A 14 -40.84 -12.15 -6.73
N LEU A 15 -41.81 -12.38 -5.84
CA LEU A 15 -41.53 -12.65 -4.43
C LEU A 15 -40.74 -13.95 -4.23
N GLY A 16 -41.06 -15.01 -4.96
CA GLY A 16 -40.31 -16.26 -4.94
C GLY A 16 -38.85 -16.09 -5.39
N LEU A 17 -38.61 -15.33 -6.47
CA LEU A 17 -37.27 -15.02 -6.96
C LEU A 17 -36.46 -14.18 -5.98
N LEU A 18 -37.08 -13.18 -5.33
CA LEU A 18 -36.42 -12.37 -4.29
C LEU A 18 -36.03 -13.21 -3.08
N PHE A 19 -36.88 -14.18 -2.69
CA PHE A 19 -36.59 -15.08 -1.57
C PHE A 19 -35.46 -16.06 -1.90
N ALA A 20 -35.45 -16.63 -3.11
CA ALA A 20 -34.37 -17.49 -3.59
C ALA A 20 -33.03 -16.72 -3.69
N TRP A 21 -33.07 -15.49 -4.21
CA TRP A 21 -31.91 -14.59 -4.28
C TRP A 21 -31.33 -14.29 -2.89
N ARG A 22 -32.21 -13.99 -1.93
CA ARG A 22 -31.81 -13.72 -0.53
C ARG A 22 -31.26 -14.98 0.16
N GLY A 23 -31.80 -16.15 -0.15
CA GLY A 23 -31.31 -17.44 0.33
C GLY A 23 -29.89 -17.74 -0.18
N MET A 24 -29.64 -17.47 -1.47
CA MET A 24 -28.32 -17.65 -2.08
C MET A 24 -27.26 -16.75 -1.43
N LEU A 25 -27.59 -15.48 -1.16
CA LEU A 25 -26.72 -14.56 -0.42
C LEU A 25 -26.43 -15.04 1.02
N THR A 26 -27.43 -15.61 1.70
CA THR A 26 -27.26 -16.09 3.07
C THR A 26 -26.34 -17.32 3.12
N ILE A 27 -26.49 -18.24 2.15
CA ILE A 27 -25.62 -19.41 2.01
C ILE A 27 -24.20 -18.99 1.66
N GLU A 28 -24.01 -17.99 0.79
CA GLU A 28 -22.70 -17.46 0.45
C GLU A 28 -22.01 -16.80 1.65
N ILE A 29 -22.74 -16.02 2.45
CA ILE A 29 -22.22 -15.41 3.68
C ILE A 29 -21.84 -16.50 4.69
N LEU A 30 -22.72 -17.45 4.97
CA LEU A 30 -22.45 -18.55 5.90
C LEU A 30 -21.30 -19.44 5.42
N GLY A 31 -21.25 -19.73 4.12
CA GLY A 31 -20.18 -20.49 3.49
C GLY A 31 -18.84 -19.76 3.55
N THR A 32 -18.82 -18.47 3.26
CA THR A 32 -17.62 -17.64 3.38
C THR A 32 -17.17 -17.49 4.83
N LEU A 33 -18.10 -17.43 5.79
CA LEU A 33 -17.76 -17.39 7.21
C LEU A 33 -17.18 -18.74 7.69
N ALA A 34 -17.78 -19.86 7.26
CA ALA A 34 -17.35 -21.20 7.65
C ALA A 34 -16.05 -21.66 6.96
N PHE A 35 -15.82 -21.27 5.70
CA PHE A 35 -14.73 -21.77 4.87
C PHE A 35 -13.81 -20.68 4.29
N GLY A 36 -14.15 -19.40 4.38
CA GLY A 36 -13.34 -18.30 3.84
C GLY A 36 -11.96 -18.18 4.49
N TRP A 37 -11.79 -18.65 5.72
CA TRP A 37 -10.49 -18.70 6.38
C TRP A 37 -9.52 -19.70 5.71
N LEU A 38 -10.02 -20.74 5.03
CA LEU A 38 -9.20 -21.68 4.25
C LEU A 38 -8.62 -20.99 3.02
N THR A 39 -9.46 -20.26 2.27
CA THR A 39 -9.01 -19.52 1.07
C THR A 39 -8.09 -18.35 1.44
N TYR A 40 -8.31 -17.73 2.60
CA TYR A 40 -7.39 -16.76 3.17
C TYR A 40 -6.04 -17.41 3.51
N SER A 41 -6.04 -18.51 4.26
CA SER A 41 -4.83 -19.24 4.63
C SER A 41 -4.04 -19.69 3.40
N ALA A 42 -4.71 -20.23 2.37
CA ALA A 42 -4.07 -20.65 1.12
C ALA A 42 -3.40 -19.49 0.37
N ARG A 43 -3.93 -18.26 0.48
CA ARG A 43 -3.34 -17.07 -0.15
C ARG A 43 -2.20 -16.46 0.68
N VAL A 44 -2.29 -16.54 2.00
CA VAL A 44 -1.34 -15.90 2.92
C VAL A 44 -0.15 -16.79 3.23
N LEU A 45 -0.36 -18.09 3.44
CA LEU A 45 0.70 -19.04 3.82
C LEU A 45 1.91 -19.03 2.86
N PRO A 46 1.75 -18.94 1.52
CA PRO A 46 2.89 -18.84 0.60
C PRO A 46 3.69 -17.54 0.72
N ARG A 47 3.11 -16.49 1.32
CA ARG A 47 3.75 -15.19 1.54
C ARG A 47 4.44 -15.09 2.91
N VAL A 48 4.19 -16.06 3.80
CA VAL A 48 4.82 -16.08 5.13
C VAL A 48 6.27 -16.53 4.97
N THR A 49 7.19 -15.60 5.16
CA THR A 49 8.62 -15.92 5.27
C THR A 49 8.90 -16.44 6.66
N ILE A 50 9.32 -17.70 6.76
CA ILE A 50 9.70 -18.29 8.05
C ILE A 50 11.13 -17.82 8.37
N GLY A 51 11.27 -17.12 9.50
CA GLY A 51 12.58 -16.81 10.07
C GLY A 51 13.19 -18.08 10.67
N TRP A 52 14.04 -18.77 9.90
CA TRP A 52 14.62 -20.05 10.30
C TRP A 52 15.41 -19.97 11.60
N ASP A 53 16.06 -18.83 11.89
CA ASP A 53 16.83 -18.64 13.13
C ASP A 53 15.94 -18.71 14.39
N GLY A 54 14.77 -18.05 14.32
CA GLY A 54 13.79 -18.07 15.40
C GLY A 54 13.17 -19.45 15.56
N ALA A 55 12.85 -20.11 14.44
CA ALA A 55 12.30 -21.47 14.46
C ALA A 55 13.30 -22.47 15.06
N ALA A 56 14.57 -22.41 14.66
CA ALA A 56 15.64 -23.26 15.19
C ALA A 56 15.82 -23.06 16.70
N THR A 57 15.88 -21.80 17.14
CA THR A 57 15.97 -21.46 18.57
C THR A 57 14.77 -22.01 19.35
N GLY A 58 13.55 -21.87 18.82
CA GLY A 58 12.35 -22.41 19.44
C GLY A 58 12.38 -23.93 19.61
N VAL A 59 12.83 -24.66 18.58
CA VAL A 59 12.98 -26.13 18.62
C VAL A 59 14.02 -26.55 19.65
N ILE A 60 15.18 -25.89 19.69
CA ILE A 60 16.24 -26.18 20.67
C ILE A 60 15.71 -25.97 22.10
N CYS A 61 15.07 -24.83 22.35
CA CYS A 61 14.46 -24.53 23.66
C CYS A 61 13.42 -25.58 24.06
N LEU A 62 12.57 -26.03 23.13
CA LEU A 62 11.55 -27.04 23.40
C LEU A 62 12.16 -28.40 23.74
N ILE A 63 13.22 -28.82 23.04
CA ILE A 63 13.96 -30.06 23.32
C ILE A 63 14.61 -29.98 24.71
N LEU A 64 15.31 -28.89 25.02
CA LEU A 64 15.94 -28.69 26.32
C LEU A 64 14.90 -28.68 27.46
N PHE A 65 13.76 -28.03 27.24
CA PHE A 65 12.63 -28.05 28.18
C PHE A 65 12.09 -29.47 28.38
N MET A 66 11.87 -30.23 27.30
CA MET A 66 11.39 -31.61 27.39
C MET A 66 12.36 -32.51 28.17
N ILE A 67 13.66 -32.38 27.93
CA ILE A 67 14.70 -33.13 28.65
C ILE A 67 14.68 -32.75 30.13
N GLY A 68 14.74 -31.45 30.45
CA GLY A 68 14.72 -30.96 31.83
C GLY A 68 13.47 -31.40 32.58
N LEU A 69 12.30 -31.29 31.95
CA LEU A 69 11.03 -31.72 32.51
C LEU A 69 11.00 -33.25 32.74
N HIS A 70 11.51 -34.04 31.79
CA HIS A 70 11.57 -35.50 31.95
C HIS A 70 12.46 -35.90 33.13
N LEU A 71 13.66 -35.33 33.24
CA LEU A 71 14.59 -35.62 34.32
C LEU A 71 13.99 -35.23 35.68
N THR A 72 13.35 -34.06 35.74
CA THR A 72 12.71 -33.54 36.97
C THR A 72 11.53 -34.41 37.39
N LEU A 73 10.63 -34.77 36.46
CA LEU A 73 9.46 -35.63 36.76
C LEU A 73 9.87 -37.06 37.11
N ARG A 74 10.88 -37.61 36.44
CA ARG A 74 11.43 -38.92 36.77
C ARG A 74 12.01 -38.91 38.18
N TRP A 75 12.82 -37.91 38.52
CA TRP A 75 13.35 -37.73 39.88
C TRP A 75 12.23 -37.58 40.92
N PHE A 76 11.28 -36.66 40.67
CA PHE A 76 10.16 -36.40 41.58
C PHE A 76 9.30 -37.64 41.81
N SER A 77 8.99 -38.40 40.75
CA SER A 77 8.22 -39.64 40.87
C SER A 77 8.94 -40.69 41.73
N GLY A 78 10.28 -40.75 41.65
CA GLY A 78 11.09 -41.64 42.47
C GLY A 78 11.04 -41.26 43.94
N GLU A 79 11.19 -39.98 44.26
CA GLU A 79 11.11 -39.49 45.65
C GLU A 79 9.71 -39.66 46.24
N VAL A 80 8.65 -39.42 45.47
CA VAL A 80 7.27 -39.66 45.91
C VAL A 80 6.99 -41.14 46.16
N GLN A 81 7.52 -42.05 45.32
CA GLN A 81 7.39 -43.50 45.53
C GLN A 81 8.12 -43.96 46.79
N LYS A 82 9.34 -43.45 47.05
CA LYS A 82 10.09 -43.72 48.28
C LYS A 82 9.34 -43.25 49.53
N ALA A 83 8.81 -42.03 49.51
CA ALA A 83 8.05 -41.47 50.64
C ALA A 83 6.76 -42.24 50.93
N ARG A 84 6.15 -42.89 49.93
CA ARG A 84 4.95 -43.71 50.09
C ARG A 84 5.23 -45.13 50.59
N GLY A 85 6.48 -45.48 50.87
CA GLY A 85 6.86 -46.82 51.33
C GLY A 85 6.57 -47.92 50.30
N ALA A 86 6.58 -47.58 49.00
CA ALA A 86 6.32 -48.56 47.95
C ALA A 86 7.38 -49.68 48.02
N THR A 87 6.92 -50.92 48.18
CA THR A 87 7.77 -52.11 48.20
C THR A 87 8.49 -52.26 46.85
N VAL A 88 9.67 -52.88 46.87
CA VAL A 88 10.61 -52.98 45.73
C VAL A 88 9.91 -53.48 44.44
N GLU A 89 8.89 -54.31 44.54
CA GLU A 89 8.18 -54.93 43.40
C GLU A 89 7.23 -53.98 42.64
N GLY A 90 6.90 -52.80 43.17
CA GLY A 90 5.91 -51.88 42.57
C GLY A 90 6.46 -50.71 41.73
N HIS A 91 7.78 -50.62 41.52
CA HIS A 91 8.40 -49.45 40.89
C HIS A 91 8.06 -49.36 39.39
N ARG A 92 7.10 -48.51 39.04
CA ARG A 92 6.88 -48.11 37.64
C ARG A 92 7.79 -46.92 37.31
N PRO A 93 8.77 -47.08 36.41
CA PRO A 93 9.60 -45.98 35.98
C PRO A 93 8.75 -44.97 35.20
N TRP A 94 9.00 -43.67 35.41
CA TRP A 94 8.34 -42.61 34.66
C TRP A 94 8.65 -42.75 33.16
N SER A 95 7.62 -43.03 32.36
CA SER A 95 7.81 -43.27 30.93
C SER A 95 7.91 -41.98 30.14
N LEU A 96 8.68 -41.99 29.04
CA LEU A 96 8.84 -40.83 28.15
C LEU A 96 7.51 -40.35 27.55
N TRP A 97 6.59 -41.27 27.26
CA TRP A 97 5.26 -40.99 26.70
C TRP A 97 4.42 -40.06 27.59
N TRP A 98 4.61 -40.12 28.91
CA TRP A 98 3.88 -39.26 29.84
C TRP A 98 4.43 -37.85 29.80
N THR A 99 5.76 -37.69 29.70
CA THR A 99 6.36 -36.37 29.50
C THR A 99 5.97 -35.79 28.15
N THR A 100 6.02 -36.55 27.06
CA THR A 100 5.64 -36.03 25.73
C THR A 100 4.16 -35.62 25.70
N SER A 101 3.27 -36.39 26.32
CA SER A 101 1.85 -36.03 26.44
C SER A 101 1.66 -34.72 27.21
N LEU A 102 2.37 -34.55 28.34
CA LEU A 102 2.31 -33.33 29.13
C LEU A 102 2.88 -32.12 28.37
N VAL A 103 4.01 -32.27 27.67
CA VAL A 103 4.59 -31.20 26.85
C VAL A 103 3.64 -30.84 25.70
N ALA A 104 3.05 -31.82 25.02
CA ALA A 104 2.08 -31.59 23.95
C ALA A 104 0.85 -30.82 24.46
N LEU A 105 0.34 -31.15 25.65
CA LEU A 105 -0.73 -30.41 26.31
C LEU A 105 -0.34 -28.94 26.54
N ILE A 106 0.85 -28.69 27.09
CA ILE A 106 1.36 -27.33 27.36
C ILE A 106 1.49 -26.52 26.06
N VAL A 107 2.09 -27.12 25.02
CA VAL A 107 2.23 -26.48 23.70
C VAL A 107 0.86 -26.16 23.10
N MET A 108 -0.09 -27.09 23.21
CA MET A 108 -1.45 -26.87 22.73
C MET A 108 -2.13 -25.72 23.47
N MET A 109 -2.02 -25.67 24.80
CA MET A 109 -2.54 -24.54 25.60
C MET A 109 -1.92 -23.21 25.18
N PHE A 110 -0.62 -23.19 24.88
CA PHE A 110 0.08 -22.00 24.40
C PHE A 110 -0.43 -21.53 23.03
N ILE A 111 -0.60 -22.46 22.07
CA ILE A 111 -1.16 -22.16 20.73
C ILE A 111 -2.58 -21.60 20.84
N VAL A 112 -3.42 -22.23 21.68
CA VAL A 112 -4.78 -21.75 21.95
C VAL A 112 -4.76 -20.34 22.54
N GLY A 113 -3.86 -20.08 23.50
CA GLY A 113 -3.66 -18.76 24.09
C GLY A 113 -3.28 -17.70 23.06
N LEU A 114 -2.26 -17.96 22.24
CA LEU A 114 -1.83 -17.05 21.16
C LEU A 114 -2.97 -16.77 20.16
N SER A 115 -3.73 -17.80 19.81
CA SER A 115 -4.88 -17.67 18.91
C SER A 115 -5.96 -16.76 19.50
N ALA A 116 -6.30 -16.97 20.79
CA ALA A 116 -7.28 -16.15 21.49
C ALA A 116 -6.83 -14.68 21.60
N THR A 117 -5.56 -14.42 21.93
CA THR A 117 -5.00 -13.06 21.96
C THR A 117 -5.09 -12.38 20.59
N GLY A 118 -4.79 -13.10 19.50
CA GLY A 118 -4.94 -12.60 18.14
C GLY A 118 -6.38 -12.18 17.82
N VAL A 119 -7.36 -13.03 18.17
CA VAL A 119 -8.79 -12.73 17.99
C VAL A 119 -9.21 -11.51 18.79
N VAL A 120 -8.86 -11.44 20.08
CA VAL A 120 -9.22 -10.31 20.95
C VAL A 120 -8.59 -9.01 20.45
N HIS A 121 -7.34 -9.04 19.99
CA HIS A 121 -6.68 -7.87 19.44
C HIS A 121 -7.40 -7.36 18.18
N GLN A 122 -7.73 -8.25 17.24
CA GLN A 122 -8.46 -7.88 16.03
C GLN A 122 -9.88 -7.38 16.32
N ALA A 123 -10.59 -8.05 17.24
CA ALA A 123 -11.91 -7.62 17.70
C ALA A 123 -11.85 -6.26 18.40
N GLY A 124 -10.82 -6.04 19.23
CA GLY A 124 -10.57 -4.77 19.90
C GLY A 124 -10.33 -3.63 18.89
N TRP A 125 -9.55 -3.87 17.83
CA TRP A 125 -9.37 -2.92 16.75
C TRP A 125 -10.68 -2.61 16.02
N LEU A 126 -11.50 -3.62 15.75
CA LEU A 126 -12.81 -3.43 15.11
C LEU A 126 -13.73 -2.58 15.97
N ILE A 127 -13.83 -2.87 17.27
CA ILE A 127 -14.68 -2.11 18.22
C ILE A 127 -14.16 -0.69 18.41
N ALA A 128 -12.85 -0.51 18.54
CA ALA A 128 -12.24 0.80 18.75
C ALA A 128 -12.24 1.66 17.47
N SER A 129 -12.34 1.04 16.29
CA SER A 129 -12.44 1.78 15.04
C SER A 129 -13.79 2.50 14.97
N ARG A 130 -13.78 3.84 15.10
CA ARG A 130 -14.98 4.70 14.92
C ARG A 130 -15.50 4.72 13.46
N ARG A 131 -15.12 3.76 12.63
CA ARG A 131 -15.49 3.68 11.22
C ARG A 131 -16.72 2.80 11.08
N SER A 132 -17.66 3.24 10.24
CA SER A 132 -18.84 2.43 9.89
C SER A 132 -18.40 1.04 9.41
N LEU A 133 -18.86 -0.03 10.08
CA LEU A 133 -18.68 -1.42 9.63
C LEU A 133 -19.35 -1.67 8.27
N LEU A 134 -20.23 -0.77 7.86
CA LEU A 134 -20.84 -0.69 6.55
C LEU A 134 -20.16 0.45 5.79
N GLU A 135 -19.01 0.15 5.19
CA GLU A 135 -18.40 1.04 4.23
C GLU A 135 -19.05 0.76 2.87
N VAL A 136 -19.92 1.67 2.42
CA VAL A 136 -20.40 1.67 1.04
C VAL A 136 -19.21 2.07 0.17
N LYS A 137 -18.40 1.07 -0.17
CA LYS A 137 -17.34 1.19 -1.17
C LYS A 137 -18.05 1.65 -2.44
N PRO A 138 -17.77 2.86 -2.97
CA PRO A 138 -18.33 3.23 -4.25
C PRO A 138 -17.89 2.14 -5.24
N ARG A 139 -18.85 1.59 -5.99
CA ARG A 139 -18.68 0.48 -6.96
C ARG A 139 -17.55 0.66 -7.97
N LEU A 140 -17.00 1.86 -8.00
CA LEU A 140 -15.75 2.22 -8.62
C LEU A 140 -14.59 1.28 -8.18
N GLN A 141 -14.48 0.84 -6.92
CA GLN A 141 -13.23 0.25 -6.38
C GLN A 141 -13.05 -1.28 -6.51
N ASP A 142 -13.97 -2.03 -7.12
CA ASP A 142 -13.91 -3.52 -7.10
C ASP A 142 -13.07 -4.12 -8.23
N ASP A 143 -12.64 -3.32 -9.22
CA ASP A 143 -11.80 -3.77 -10.34
C ASP A 143 -10.48 -2.98 -10.44
N TRP A 144 -10.13 -2.29 -9.36
CA TRP A 144 -9.08 -1.29 -9.33
C TRP A 144 -7.76 -1.91 -8.88
N GLY A 145 -6.72 -1.76 -9.72
CA GLY A 145 -5.39 -2.32 -9.49
C GLY A 145 -4.72 -1.82 -8.21
N THR A 146 -3.55 -2.37 -7.90
CA THR A 146 -2.78 -1.93 -6.74
C THR A 146 -2.24 -0.50 -6.96
N SER A 147 -1.90 0.22 -5.89
CA SER A 147 -1.18 1.52 -6.01
C SER A 147 0.06 1.42 -6.90
N ALA A 148 0.76 0.27 -6.86
CA ALA A 148 1.89 0.01 -7.75
C ALA A 148 1.49 -0.03 -9.23
N ASP A 149 0.33 -0.57 -9.57
CA ASP A 149 -0.16 -0.63 -10.96
C ASP A 149 -0.53 0.76 -11.47
N TYR A 150 -1.11 1.60 -10.62
CA TYR A 150 -1.41 2.99 -10.98
C TYR A 150 -0.17 3.87 -11.11
N LEU A 151 0.83 3.65 -10.27
CA LEU A 151 2.10 4.33 -10.40
C LEU A 151 2.83 3.91 -11.70
N ARG A 152 2.74 2.64 -12.09
CA ARG A 152 3.22 2.15 -13.40
C ARG A 152 2.47 2.79 -14.55
N LEU A 153 1.14 2.86 -14.48
CA LEU A 153 0.32 3.50 -15.50
C LEU A 153 0.64 5.00 -15.65
N THR A 154 0.89 5.68 -14.52
CA THR A 154 1.35 7.07 -14.50
C THR A 154 2.72 7.22 -15.18
N GLY A 155 3.65 6.31 -14.89
CA GLY A 155 4.95 6.26 -15.57
C GLY A 155 4.84 6.00 -17.07
N MET A 156 3.98 5.08 -17.49
CA MET A 156 3.72 4.80 -18.90
C MET A 156 3.15 6.02 -19.63
N GLY A 157 2.18 6.72 -19.04
CA GLY A 157 1.63 7.95 -19.61
C GLY A 157 2.69 9.03 -19.81
N LEU A 158 3.66 9.12 -18.91
CA LEU A 158 4.77 10.05 -19.05
C LEU A 158 5.71 9.66 -20.20
N ILE A 159 6.03 8.37 -20.35
CA ILE A 159 6.87 7.90 -21.46
C ILE A 159 6.19 8.19 -22.80
N MET A 160 4.88 7.94 -22.91
CA MET A 160 4.10 8.28 -24.11
C MET A 160 4.17 9.77 -24.44
N LEU A 161 4.14 10.63 -23.43
CA LEU A 161 4.24 12.07 -23.61
C LEU A 161 5.64 12.53 -24.04
N VAL A 162 6.70 11.91 -23.49
CA VAL A 162 8.10 12.14 -23.89
C VAL A 162 8.31 11.75 -25.35
N ASP A 163 7.68 10.67 -25.80
CA ASP A 163 7.78 10.18 -27.18
C ASP A 163 6.99 11.04 -28.18
N ASP A 164 5.84 11.60 -27.81
CA ASP A 164 4.92 12.37 -28.69
C ASP A 164 5.37 13.82 -28.98
N ASP A 165 6.59 14.21 -28.60
CA ASP A 165 7.16 15.58 -28.77
C ASP A 165 6.33 16.71 -28.13
N ARG A 166 5.34 16.36 -27.29
CA ARG A 166 4.48 17.27 -26.52
C ARG A 166 5.12 17.76 -25.22
N GLU A 167 6.43 17.63 -25.09
CA GLU A 167 7.16 18.03 -23.87
C GLU A 167 7.02 19.52 -23.55
N SER A 168 6.83 20.35 -24.58
CA SER A 168 6.57 21.78 -24.44
C SER A 168 5.36 22.07 -23.55
N VAL A 169 4.40 21.14 -23.46
CA VAL A 169 3.20 21.27 -22.62
C VAL A 169 3.50 21.04 -21.13
N LEU A 170 4.51 20.22 -20.79
CA LEU A 170 4.94 20.02 -19.39
C LEU A 170 5.91 21.08 -18.90
N ALA A 171 6.81 21.53 -19.77
CA ALA A 171 7.71 22.64 -19.45
C ALA A 171 6.93 23.96 -19.30
N GLY A 172 5.74 24.05 -19.91
CA GLY A 172 5.14 25.33 -20.26
C GLY A 172 6.00 26.02 -21.32
N GLU A 173 5.43 26.84 -22.18
CA GLU A 173 6.31 27.80 -22.84
C GLU A 173 6.98 28.63 -21.75
N PRO A 174 8.31 28.85 -21.79
CA PRO A 174 9.02 29.68 -20.85
C PRO A 174 8.54 31.13 -21.03
N ARG A 175 7.38 31.44 -20.47
CA ARG A 175 6.88 32.79 -20.30
C ARG A 175 7.65 33.34 -19.08
N PRO A 176 8.39 34.44 -19.23
CA PRO A 176 9.05 35.07 -18.10
C PRO A 176 7.98 35.37 -17.03
N ASN A 177 8.06 34.72 -15.88
CA ASN A 177 7.12 34.83 -14.75
C ASN A 177 5.74 34.17 -14.89
N ALA A 178 5.48 33.29 -15.86
CA ALA A 178 4.22 32.51 -15.81
C ALA A 178 4.35 31.37 -14.81
N GLU A 179 3.69 31.49 -13.66
CA GLU A 179 3.41 30.34 -12.81
C GLU A 179 2.77 29.24 -13.67
N ARG A 180 3.21 27.98 -13.49
CA ARG A 180 2.56 26.85 -14.15
C ARG A 180 1.10 26.85 -13.70
N ILE A 181 0.19 27.05 -14.64
CA ILE A 181 -1.24 27.14 -14.36
C ILE A 181 -1.93 25.77 -14.32
N GLN A 182 -1.25 24.72 -14.80
CA GLN A 182 -1.72 23.33 -14.83
C GLN A 182 -0.71 22.38 -14.16
N SER A 183 -1.23 21.31 -13.56
CA SER A 183 -0.43 20.22 -13.00
C SER A 183 0.16 19.31 -14.07
N TRP A 184 1.31 18.71 -13.76
CA TRP A 184 1.91 17.65 -14.57
C TRP A 184 0.94 16.48 -14.78
N MET A 185 0.08 16.19 -13.80
CA MET A 185 -0.94 15.15 -13.91
C MET A 185 -2.02 15.53 -14.93
N THR A 186 -2.39 16.81 -15.02
CA THR A 186 -3.36 17.28 -16.03
C THR A 186 -2.87 17.02 -17.44
N VAL A 187 -1.57 17.22 -17.70
CA VAL A 187 -0.98 16.93 -19.00
C VAL A 187 -0.97 15.42 -19.28
N LEU A 188 -0.64 14.61 -18.27
CA LEU A 188 -0.66 13.15 -18.39
C LEU A 188 -2.03 12.59 -18.75
N LEU A 189 -3.13 13.20 -18.29
CA LEU A 189 -4.47 12.73 -18.64
C LEU A 189 -4.70 12.65 -20.15
N SER A 190 -4.09 13.54 -20.93
CA SER A 190 -4.20 13.53 -22.40
C SER A 190 -3.64 12.26 -23.05
N GLY A 191 -2.68 11.60 -22.39
CA GLY A 191 -2.13 10.31 -22.80
C GLY A 191 -2.87 9.09 -22.24
N THR A 192 -3.95 9.31 -21.48
CA THR A 192 -4.79 8.24 -20.92
C THR A 192 -6.14 8.20 -21.62
N ASN A 193 -6.87 7.09 -21.51
CA ASN A 193 -8.27 7.00 -21.97
C ASN A 193 -9.26 7.78 -21.08
N PHE A 194 -8.79 8.61 -20.15
CA PHE A 194 -9.65 9.39 -19.27
C PHE A 194 -10.09 10.68 -19.97
N THR A 195 -11.34 10.71 -20.42
CA THR A 195 -11.96 11.90 -20.99
C THR A 195 -12.52 12.81 -19.91
N LEU A 196 -12.03 14.05 -19.87
CA LEU A 196 -12.73 15.13 -19.18
C LEU A 196 -14.07 15.37 -19.88
N GLY A 197 -15.15 15.57 -19.13
CA GLY A 197 -16.51 15.74 -19.67
C GLY A 197 -16.76 17.03 -20.46
N GLY A 198 -15.70 17.66 -20.99
CA GLY A 198 -15.74 18.92 -21.73
C GLY A 198 -14.33 19.48 -22.00
N PRO A 199 -14.23 20.58 -22.78
CA PRO A 199 -12.96 21.21 -23.08
C PRO A 199 -12.40 21.90 -21.82
N LEU A 200 -11.14 21.59 -21.51
CA LEU A 200 -10.39 22.25 -20.45
C LEU A 200 -9.81 23.58 -20.98
N HIS A 201 -10.01 24.68 -20.26
CA HIS A 201 -9.43 25.98 -20.61
C HIS A 201 -7.98 26.05 -20.10
N VAL A 202 -7.03 25.55 -20.90
CA VAL A 202 -5.61 25.41 -20.51
C VAL A 202 -4.92 26.73 -20.19
N GLU A 203 -5.40 27.85 -20.74
CA GLU A 203 -4.89 29.22 -20.48
C GLU A 203 -5.32 29.80 -19.13
N ARG A 204 -6.19 29.09 -18.39
CA ARG A 204 -6.68 29.52 -17.07
C ARG A 204 -6.12 28.61 -15.98
N PRO A 205 -5.96 29.12 -14.74
CA PRO A 205 -5.61 28.28 -13.59
C PRO A 205 -6.54 27.08 -13.43
N TRP A 206 -6.00 25.98 -12.91
CA TRP A 206 -6.78 24.77 -12.62
C TRP A 206 -7.97 25.02 -11.68
N ASN A 207 -7.85 25.96 -10.74
CA ASN A 207 -8.90 26.31 -9.77
C ASN A 207 -9.82 27.46 -10.23
N ASP A 208 -9.69 27.95 -11.48
CA ASP A 208 -10.62 28.92 -12.06
C ASP A 208 -12.05 28.36 -12.02
N PRO A 209 -13.10 29.16 -11.73
CA PRO A 209 -14.48 28.67 -11.70
C PRO A 209 -14.90 27.85 -12.91
N GLN A 210 -14.42 28.18 -14.12
CA GLN A 210 -14.71 27.44 -15.35
C GLN A 210 -14.00 26.08 -15.43
N ASN A 211 -12.84 25.94 -14.79
CA ASN A 211 -12.05 24.70 -14.77
C ASN A 211 -12.36 23.84 -13.53
N SER A 212 -12.77 24.47 -12.42
CA SER A 212 -12.86 23.87 -11.09
C SER A 212 -13.73 22.60 -11.05
N ALA A 213 -14.78 22.54 -11.88
CA ALA A 213 -15.67 21.38 -11.98
C ALA A 213 -14.91 20.12 -12.43
N TYR A 214 -13.98 20.25 -13.38
CA TYR A 214 -13.16 19.13 -13.86
C TYR A 214 -12.24 18.59 -12.77
N PHE A 215 -11.59 19.49 -12.02
CA PHE A 215 -10.65 19.12 -10.94
C PHE A 215 -11.32 18.65 -9.65
N LYS A 216 -12.65 18.82 -9.54
CA LYS A 216 -13.47 18.11 -8.55
C LYS A 216 -13.82 16.69 -9.01
N GLY A 217 -13.57 16.32 -10.26
CA GLY A 217 -13.67 14.96 -10.76
C GLY A 217 -12.56 14.08 -10.18
N VAL A 218 -12.93 12.94 -9.59
CA VAL A 218 -11.95 11.97 -9.09
C VAL A 218 -11.36 11.18 -10.25
N VAL A 219 -10.04 11.18 -10.35
CA VAL A 219 -9.29 10.35 -11.30
C VAL A 219 -8.76 9.13 -10.55
N PRO A 220 -9.30 7.92 -10.78
CA PRO A 220 -8.91 6.72 -10.05
C PRO A 220 -7.40 6.43 -10.11
N TYR A 221 -6.78 6.69 -11.26
CA TYR A 221 -5.35 6.47 -11.51
C TYR A 221 -4.43 7.31 -10.62
N TYR A 222 -4.95 8.38 -10.00
CA TYR A 222 -4.16 9.22 -9.09
C TYR A 222 -4.39 8.89 -7.61
N LEU A 223 -5.14 7.83 -7.32
CA LEU A 223 -5.42 7.41 -5.95
C LEU A 223 -4.72 6.07 -5.63
N ASN A 224 -4.05 6.01 -4.49
CA ASN A 224 -3.82 4.75 -3.79
C ASN A 224 -5.16 4.24 -3.20
N PRO A 225 -5.63 3.01 -3.56
CA PRO A 225 -6.88 2.45 -3.05
C PRO A 225 -6.90 2.20 -1.53
N GLU A 226 -5.74 2.15 -0.87
CA GLU A 226 -5.63 1.98 0.59
C GLU A 226 -5.89 3.27 1.36
N ILE A 227 -5.83 4.43 0.68
CA ILE A 227 -6.00 5.75 1.28
C ILE A 227 -7.41 6.26 0.97
N ARG A 228 -8.15 6.65 2.03
CA ARG A 228 -9.56 7.05 1.91
C ARG A 228 -9.77 8.54 1.61
N ALA A 229 -8.75 9.36 1.78
CA ALA A 229 -8.87 10.81 1.60
C ALA A 229 -8.72 11.18 0.12
N PHE A 230 -9.80 11.13 -0.65
CA PHE A 230 -9.78 11.42 -2.09
C PHE A 230 -10.29 12.83 -2.46
N ARG A 231 -10.68 13.66 -1.46
CA ARG A 231 -11.09 15.06 -1.66
C ARG A 231 -10.49 16.01 -0.61
N SER A 232 -10.19 17.24 -1.02
CA SER A 232 -9.81 18.33 -0.11
C SER A 232 -11.04 18.90 0.62
N ALA A 233 -10.82 19.82 1.57
CA ALA A 233 -11.90 20.50 2.29
C ALA A 233 -12.80 21.33 1.35
N GLU A 234 -12.23 21.85 0.26
CA GLU A 234 -12.90 22.63 -0.78
C GLU A 234 -13.57 21.72 -1.84
N GLY A 235 -13.45 20.41 -1.68
CA GLY A 235 -14.07 19.38 -2.52
C GLY A 235 -13.29 19.00 -3.77
N TYR A 236 -12.08 19.54 -4.00
CA TYR A 236 -11.23 19.14 -5.12
C TYR A 236 -10.75 17.71 -4.97
N ALA A 237 -10.64 16.97 -6.07
CA ALA A 237 -10.16 15.60 -6.03
C ALA A 237 -8.65 15.58 -5.78
N LEU A 238 -8.23 14.80 -4.79
CA LEU A 238 -6.84 14.69 -4.36
C LEU A 238 -6.05 13.72 -5.25
N SER A 239 -4.73 13.85 -5.19
CA SER A 239 -3.78 12.85 -5.66
C SER A 239 -3.01 12.25 -4.49
N HIS A 240 -2.84 10.93 -4.52
CA HIS A 240 -1.98 10.19 -3.58
C HIS A 240 -0.55 10.03 -4.11
N TYR A 241 -0.24 10.62 -5.26
CA TYR A 241 1.10 10.64 -5.83
C TYR A 241 1.59 12.09 -6.01
N ALA A 242 2.86 12.31 -5.76
CA ALA A 242 3.52 13.59 -5.99
C ALA A 242 4.64 13.43 -7.01
N GLY A 243 4.84 14.47 -7.83
CA GLY A 243 5.93 14.52 -8.79
C GLY A 243 7.26 14.88 -8.13
N ASN A 244 8.38 14.48 -8.72
CA ASN A 244 9.71 14.89 -8.32
C ASN A 244 9.94 16.33 -8.81
N VAL A 245 10.14 17.26 -7.88
CA VAL A 245 10.40 18.67 -8.17
C VAL A 245 11.62 18.84 -9.09
N HIS A 246 12.72 18.11 -8.86
CA HIS A 246 13.95 18.26 -9.66
C HIS A 246 13.81 17.83 -11.13
N VAL A 247 12.77 17.06 -11.43
CA VAL A 247 12.48 16.54 -12.77
C VAL A 247 11.36 17.32 -13.43
N LEU A 248 10.27 17.54 -12.70
CA LEU A 248 9.04 18.10 -13.23
C LEU A 248 8.93 19.61 -13.02
N SER A 249 9.73 20.23 -12.15
CA SER A 249 9.79 21.71 -12.01
C SER A 249 10.89 22.35 -12.85
N ASN A 250 11.73 21.57 -13.51
CA ASN A 250 12.83 22.09 -14.32
C ASN A 250 12.31 22.46 -15.73
N ASP A 251 12.87 23.51 -16.32
CA ASP A 251 12.58 23.92 -17.70
C ASP A 251 13.31 23.04 -18.73
N ARG A 252 14.16 22.11 -18.26
CA ARG A 252 14.73 21.09 -19.11
C ARG A 252 13.64 20.16 -19.66
N ALA A 253 13.70 19.95 -20.97
CA ALA A 253 12.96 18.93 -21.68
C ALA A 253 13.12 17.56 -21.00
N LEU A 254 12.01 16.89 -20.65
CA LEU A 254 12.04 15.58 -19.98
C LEU A 254 12.84 14.53 -20.77
N ARG A 255 12.89 14.65 -22.10
CA ARG A 255 13.66 13.82 -23.02
C ARG A 255 15.16 13.92 -22.76
N SER A 256 15.64 15.11 -22.39
CA SER A 256 17.05 15.29 -22.03
C SER A 256 17.39 14.50 -20.75
N ILE A 257 16.54 14.62 -19.73
CA ILE A 257 16.66 13.88 -18.46
C ILE A 257 16.57 12.37 -18.70
N ALA A 258 15.64 11.94 -19.55
CA ALA A 258 15.47 10.55 -19.92
C ALA A 258 16.70 9.96 -20.63
N ARG A 259 17.33 10.72 -21.53
CA ARG A 259 18.53 10.26 -22.25
C ARG A 259 19.77 10.17 -21.37
N GLU A 260 19.93 11.13 -20.45
CA GLU A 260 21.13 11.22 -19.61
C GLU A 260 21.13 10.20 -18.47
N ASN A 261 19.98 9.95 -17.82
CA ASN A 261 19.95 9.10 -16.62
C ASN A 261 18.58 8.44 -16.30
N ALA A 262 17.77 8.06 -17.30
CA ALA A 262 16.41 7.53 -17.06
C ALA A 262 16.30 6.41 -16.02
N ALA A 263 17.29 5.51 -15.94
CA ALA A 263 17.27 4.38 -15.03
C ALA A 263 17.40 4.79 -13.54
N ASN A 264 17.98 5.97 -13.26
CA ASN A 264 18.17 6.46 -11.89
C ASN A 264 17.30 7.66 -11.54
N THR A 265 16.54 8.19 -12.50
CA THR A 265 15.65 9.31 -12.25
C THR A 265 14.30 8.83 -11.75
N ILE A 266 14.00 9.15 -10.49
CA ILE A 266 12.66 9.01 -9.91
C ILE A 266 11.79 10.16 -10.40
N ILE A 267 10.57 9.90 -10.89
CA ILE A 267 9.70 10.95 -11.43
C ILE A 267 8.54 11.27 -10.51
N ALA A 268 8.00 10.25 -9.85
CA ALA A 268 6.84 10.39 -9.00
C ALA A 268 6.86 9.32 -7.92
N GLY A 269 6.17 9.58 -6.83
CA GLY A 269 6.06 8.67 -5.70
C GLY A 269 4.74 8.78 -4.98
N GLU A 270 4.33 7.66 -4.37
CA GLU A 270 3.19 7.54 -3.47
C GLU A 270 3.48 8.25 -2.15
N ILE A 271 2.71 9.29 -1.83
CA ILE A 271 2.86 10.06 -0.60
C ILE A 271 1.91 9.55 0.49
N ALA A 272 2.33 9.63 1.75
CA ALA A 272 1.51 9.15 2.87
C ALA A 272 0.46 10.18 3.37
N GLU A 273 0.75 11.47 3.23
CA GLU A 273 -0.10 12.56 3.70
C GLU A 273 0.24 13.89 2.98
N GLY A 274 -0.47 14.97 3.32
CA GLY A 274 -0.30 16.28 2.66
C GLY A 274 -0.69 16.24 1.18
N PHE A 275 -1.75 15.48 0.87
CA PHE A 275 -2.26 15.32 -0.49
C PHE A 275 -2.66 16.67 -1.08
N LYS A 276 -2.33 16.87 -2.35
CA LYS A 276 -2.76 18.04 -3.11
C LYS A 276 -3.80 17.63 -4.15
N PRO A 277 -4.67 18.56 -4.57
CA PRO A 277 -5.53 18.34 -5.73
C PRO A 277 -4.71 17.90 -6.95
N TRP A 278 -5.20 16.95 -7.74
CA TRP A 278 -4.43 16.47 -8.90
C TRP A 278 -4.21 17.55 -9.96
N GLY A 279 -5.04 18.59 -9.99
CA GLY A 279 -4.87 19.78 -10.83
C GLY A 279 -3.87 20.80 -10.33
N ASP A 280 -3.41 20.69 -9.09
CA ASP A 280 -2.52 21.69 -8.48
C ASP A 280 -1.09 21.58 -9.05
N PRO A 281 -0.57 22.62 -9.73
CA PRO A 281 0.80 22.65 -10.26
C PRO A 281 1.87 22.47 -9.19
N ALA A 282 1.55 22.80 -7.93
CA ALA A 282 2.45 22.62 -6.80
C ALA A 282 2.43 21.18 -6.25
N ASN A 283 1.81 20.20 -6.92
CA ASN A 283 1.86 18.77 -6.59
C ASN A 283 3.22 18.12 -6.94
N LEU A 284 4.27 18.76 -6.44
CA LEU A 284 5.68 18.40 -6.60
C LEU A 284 6.33 18.33 -5.21
N ARG A 285 7.30 17.44 -5.05
CA ARG A 285 8.07 17.25 -3.82
C ARG A 285 9.52 16.92 -4.11
N ASP A 286 10.37 17.28 -3.16
CA ASP A 286 11.77 16.86 -3.16
C ASP A 286 11.87 15.37 -2.76
N PRO A 287 12.49 14.51 -3.60
CA PRO A 287 12.79 13.13 -3.24
C PRO A 287 13.67 12.97 -2.01
N GLY A 288 14.49 13.96 -1.64
CA GLY A 288 15.26 13.91 -0.39
C GLY A 288 14.34 13.80 0.83
N ALA A 289 13.24 14.56 0.82
CA ALA A 289 12.23 14.51 1.88
C ALA A 289 11.40 13.21 1.88
N TRP A 290 11.54 12.35 0.85
CA TRP A 290 10.85 11.08 0.78
C TRP A 290 11.48 10.02 1.68
N CYS A 291 12.75 10.20 2.02
CA CYS A 291 13.55 9.29 2.84
C CYS A 291 13.43 9.59 4.33
N GLU A 292 12.97 10.80 4.70
CA GLU A 292 12.84 11.21 6.09
C GLU A 292 11.52 10.73 6.72
N PRO A 293 11.51 10.37 8.01
CA PRO A 293 10.28 10.13 8.73
C PRO A 293 9.42 11.39 8.77
N GLY A 294 8.19 11.35 8.23
CA GLY A 294 7.25 12.48 8.32
C GLY A 294 6.30 12.60 7.12
N PRO A 295 5.67 13.78 6.95
CA PRO A 295 4.65 14.02 5.93
C PRO A 295 5.10 13.89 4.49
N GLY A 296 6.41 14.03 4.28
CA GLY A 296 7.09 13.88 2.99
C GLY A 296 7.31 12.43 2.57
N ARG A 297 7.21 11.46 3.48
CA ARG A 297 7.66 10.09 3.26
C ARG A 297 6.91 9.43 2.11
N VAL A 298 7.67 8.85 1.18
CA VAL A 298 7.13 8.07 0.08
C VAL A 298 7.20 6.58 0.38
N ARG A 299 6.11 5.88 0.07
CA ARG A 299 6.03 4.42 0.23
C ARG A 299 6.54 3.67 -1.00
N ARG A 300 6.30 4.21 -2.20
CA ARG A 300 6.65 3.62 -3.51
C ARG A 300 6.96 4.70 -4.54
N ALA A 301 7.90 4.47 -5.44
CA ALA A 301 8.32 5.43 -6.46
C ALA A 301 8.46 4.79 -7.85
N VAL A 302 8.34 5.59 -8.92
CA VAL A 302 8.51 5.17 -10.32
C VAL A 302 9.65 5.93 -10.99
N ARG A 303 10.35 5.26 -11.91
CA ARG A 303 11.51 5.78 -12.66
C ARG A 303 11.24 5.82 -14.17
N ILE A 304 12.02 6.62 -14.91
CA ILE A 304 11.86 6.87 -16.37
C ILE A 304 12.32 5.66 -17.24
N GLY A 305 13.10 4.72 -16.70
CA GLY A 305 13.79 3.70 -17.48
C GLY A 305 12.92 2.73 -18.31
N ARG A 306 13.37 2.47 -19.55
CA ARG A 306 12.79 1.51 -20.53
C ARG A 306 12.79 0.04 -20.05
N GLU A 307 13.56 -0.29 -19.02
CA GLU A 307 13.60 -1.62 -18.39
C GLU A 307 12.39 -1.94 -17.50
N LEU A 308 11.46 -0.99 -17.32
CA LEU A 308 10.22 -1.20 -16.55
C LEU A 308 9.35 -2.35 -17.09
N LEU A 309 9.64 -2.86 -18.30
CA LEU A 309 8.90 -3.93 -18.98
C LEU A 309 9.46 -5.35 -18.77
N VAL A 310 10.67 -5.54 -18.20
CA VAL A 310 11.26 -6.90 -18.09
C VAL A 310 11.66 -7.31 -16.67
N HIS A 311 11.97 -6.38 -15.76
CA HIS A 311 12.21 -6.74 -14.36
C HIS A 311 11.48 -5.80 -13.41
N GLY A 312 10.37 -6.29 -12.86
CA GLY A 312 9.59 -5.63 -11.83
C GLY A 312 10.36 -5.49 -10.52
N TRP A 313 11.24 -4.50 -10.42
CA TRP A 313 11.83 -4.09 -9.15
C TRP A 313 10.93 -3.07 -8.47
N ILE A 314 10.02 -3.57 -7.63
CA ILE A 314 9.29 -2.81 -6.61
C ILE A 314 9.68 -3.43 -5.26
N GLY A 315 10.90 -3.17 -4.83
CA GLY A 315 11.34 -3.41 -3.45
C GLY A 315 11.30 -2.09 -2.67
N PRO A 316 11.40 -2.11 -1.32
CA PRO A 316 11.89 -0.94 -0.60
C PRO A 316 13.18 -0.51 -1.30
N VAL A 317 13.28 0.77 -1.68
CA VAL A 317 14.54 1.30 -2.20
C VAL A 317 15.58 1.01 -1.11
N PRO A 318 16.64 0.22 -1.38
CA PRO A 318 17.68 -0.01 -0.39
C PRO A 318 18.45 1.30 -0.27
N PHE A 319 17.96 2.19 0.58
CA PHE A 319 18.75 3.29 1.09
C PHE A 319 19.67 2.69 2.14
N GLY A 320 20.76 2.06 1.67
CA GLY A 320 21.85 1.68 2.55
C GLY A 320 22.37 2.93 3.23
N HIS A 321 22.62 2.84 4.54
CA HIS A 321 23.24 3.91 5.32
C HIS A 321 24.64 4.33 4.82
N ASP A 322 25.21 3.62 3.83
CA ASP A 322 26.63 3.72 3.43
C ASP A 322 26.87 4.10 1.97
N THR A 323 25.87 4.51 1.18
CA THR A 323 26.14 5.14 -0.12
C THR A 323 26.10 6.66 0.00
N PRO A 324 27.24 7.37 -0.01
CA PRO A 324 27.22 8.83 -0.04
C PRO A 324 26.59 9.27 -1.36
N PHE A 325 25.42 9.89 -1.27
CA PHE A 325 24.95 10.81 -2.31
C PHE A 325 26.04 11.87 -2.46
N SER A 326 26.82 11.75 -3.53
CA SER A 326 27.68 12.84 -3.95
C SER A 326 26.74 13.93 -4.42
N ALA A 327 26.57 14.98 -3.61
CA ALA A 327 25.93 16.20 -4.05
C ALA A 327 26.57 16.62 -5.38
N PRO A 328 25.79 17.02 -6.40
CA PRO A 328 26.38 17.56 -7.61
C PRO A 328 27.28 18.73 -7.20
N THR A 329 28.55 18.66 -7.59
CA THR A 329 29.48 19.77 -7.47
C THR A 329 28.85 20.95 -8.19
N ILE A 330 28.35 21.91 -7.41
CA ILE A 330 28.02 23.24 -7.93
C ILE A 330 29.37 23.84 -8.30
N GLU A 331 29.71 23.72 -9.58
CA GLU A 331 30.81 24.45 -10.18
C GLU A 331 30.49 25.93 -10.00
N ARG A 332 31.22 26.54 -9.07
CA ARG A 332 31.06 27.92 -8.65
C ARG A 332 31.43 28.78 -9.85
N ALA A 333 30.42 29.27 -10.57
CA ALA A 333 30.61 30.25 -11.63
C ALA A 333 31.44 31.41 -11.08
N ASP A 334 32.55 31.68 -11.78
CA ASP A 334 33.50 32.74 -11.50
C ASP A 334 32.79 34.06 -11.17
N THR A 335 32.91 34.48 -9.91
CA THR A 335 32.71 35.87 -9.52
C THR A 335 33.79 36.72 -10.19
N GLY A 336 33.44 37.29 -11.33
CA GLY A 336 34.18 38.39 -11.94
C GLY A 336 34.35 39.54 -10.96
N LEU A 337 35.59 39.72 -10.52
CA LEU A 337 36.09 40.84 -9.73
C LEU A 337 35.76 42.19 -10.40
N VAL A 338 34.79 42.93 -9.84
CA VAL A 338 34.66 44.37 -10.06
C VAL A 338 35.71 45.07 -9.21
N LYS A 339 36.83 45.46 -9.84
CA LYS A 339 37.80 46.41 -9.29
C LYS A 339 37.12 47.78 -9.12
N MET A 340 36.85 48.17 -7.88
CA MET A 340 36.68 49.59 -7.53
C MET A 340 38.04 50.29 -7.68
N ALA A 341 38.16 51.12 -8.71
CA ALA A 341 39.24 52.10 -8.83
C ALA A 341 38.86 53.35 -8.04
N SER A 342 39.59 53.57 -6.95
CA SER A 342 39.82 54.87 -6.34
C SER A 342 40.56 55.78 -7.32
N LYS A 343 40.04 57.00 -7.53
CA LYS A 343 40.84 58.24 -7.62
C LYS A 343 39.95 59.48 -7.82
N ARG A 344 40.14 60.41 -6.87
CA ARG A 344 40.12 61.89 -6.93
C ARG A 344 38.93 62.61 -7.53
#